data_AF-A0A966FGZ6-F1
#
_entry.id   AF-A0A966FGZ6-F1
#
_cell.length_a   1.000
_cell.length_b   1.000
_cell.length_c   1.000
_cell.angle_alpha   90.00
_cell.angle_beta   90.00
_cell.angle_gamma   90.00
#
_symmetry.space_group_name_H-M   'P 1'
#
loop_
_entity.id
_entity.type
_entity.pdbx_description
1 polymer ?
#
loop_
_entity_poly.entity_id
_entity_poly.type
_entity_poly.pdbx_seq_one_letter_code
_entity_poly.pdbx_strand_id
1 'polypeptide(L)'
;MLLAGMEKGNAFHVQGKLWYRTPDGDGVDDNPDIADLIGRTELTGVWNVNPNNALSATVRHSLRAQAGGSVKLEWLRKLGDSGFTGNNSGLRFHTQLFTGYGDSLIDYNRRRTVLSVGLSLVDW
;
A
#
# COMPACT_ATOMS: atom_id res chain seq x y z
N MET A 1 -7.46 14.57 7.02
CA MET A 1 -6.39 13.85 6.30
C MET A 1 -5.87 14.77 5.20
N LEU A 2 -4.55 14.81 5.01
CA LEU A 2 -3.90 15.53 3.92
C LEU A 2 -3.34 14.51 2.92
N LEU A 3 -3.52 14.77 1.63
CA LEU A 3 -2.99 13.95 0.55
C LEU A 3 -2.35 14.88 -0.48
N ALA A 4 -1.12 14.57 -0.87
CA ALA A 4 -0.41 15.25 -1.94
C ALA A 4 0.20 14.21 -2.89
N GLY A 5 0.22 14.52 -4.18
CA GLY A 5 0.77 13.62 -5.19
C GLY A 5 1.53 14.41 -6.25
N MET A 6 2.54 13.77 -6.83
CA MET A 6 3.33 14.28 -7.93
C MET A 6 3.55 13.18 -8.96
N GLU A 7 3.44 13.54 -10.23
CA GLU A 7 3.62 12.62 -11.34
C GLU A 7 4.68 13.16 -12.29
N LYS A 8 5.49 12.25 -12.84
CA LYS A 8 6.45 12.55 -13.89
C LYS A 8 6.13 11.69 -15.11
N GLY A 9 5.29 12.25 -15.99
CA GLY A 9 4.73 11.54 -17.14
C GLY A 9 4.00 10.27 -16.71
N ASN A 10 4.01 9.24 -17.55
CA ASN A 10 3.39 7.95 -17.23
C ASN A 10 4.32 7.01 -16.45
N ALA A 11 5.58 7.39 -16.23
CA ALA A 11 6.59 6.49 -15.67
C ALA A 11 6.58 6.48 -14.15
N PHE A 12 6.44 7.64 -13.49
CA PHE A 12 6.54 7.74 -12.03
C PHE A 12 5.36 8.50 -11.44
N HIS A 13 4.80 7.93 -10.38
CA HIS A 13 3.80 8.57 -9.52
C HIS A 13 4.26 8.44 -8.07
N VAL A 14 4.22 9.53 -7.33
CA VAL A 14 4.52 9.55 -5.90
C VAL A 14 3.37 10.21 -5.17
N GLN A 15 2.92 9.61 -4.08
CA GLN A 15 1.84 10.11 -3.25
C GLN A 15 2.25 10.06 -1.78
N GLY A 16 2.08 11.18 -1.09
CA GLY A 16 2.18 11.28 0.36
C GLY A 16 0.81 11.47 0.98
N LYS A 17 0.55 10.75 2.08
CA LYS A 17 -0.61 10.96 2.93
C LYS A 17 -0.17 11.23 4.35
N LEU A 18 -0.81 12.20 4.97
CA LEU A 18 -0.68 12.52 6.39
C LEU A 18 -2.06 12.44 7.01
N TRP A 19 -2.21 11.70 8.10
CA TRP A 19 -3.46 11.68 8.85
C TRP A 19 -3.22 11.92 10.33
N TYR A 20 -4.26 12.44 10.96
CA TYR A 20 -4.33 12.65 12.39
C TYR A 20 -5.52 11.82 12.90
N ARG A 21 -5.28 10.98 13.91
CA ARG A 21 -6.35 10.26 14.60
C ARG A 21 -7.04 11.24 15.53
N THR A 22 -8.33 11.46 15.33
CA THR A 22 -9.16 12.19 16.28
C THR A 22 -9.30 11.35 17.54
N PRO A 23 -9.10 11.90 18.75
CA PRO A 23 -9.38 11.18 19.98
C PRO A 23 -10.85 10.79 20.03
N ASP A 24 -11.13 9.55 20.42
CA ASP A 24 -12.47 9.19 20.87
C ASP A 24 -12.71 9.91 22.21
N GLY A 25 -13.94 10.34 22.49
CA GLY A 25 -14.28 11.15 23.67
C GLY A 25 -14.17 10.39 25.00
N ASP A 26 -15.08 10.65 25.95
CA ASP A 26 -15.02 10.13 27.33
C ASP A 26 -15.26 8.59 27.48
N GLY A 27 -15.03 7.81 26.42
CA GLY A 27 -15.19 6.35 26.38
C GLY A 27 -13.88 5.57 26.49
N VAL A 28 -13.99 4.24 26.58
CA VAL A 28 -12.85 3.32 26.51
C VAL A 28 -12.32 3.31 25.07
N ASP A 29 -11.06 3.70 24.88
CA ASP A 29 -10.38 3.61 23.60
C ASP A 29 -9.97 2.15 23.36
N ASP A 30 -10.58 1.50 22.36
CA ASP A 30 -10.32 0.10 22.03
C ASP A 30 -8.90 -0.14 21.50
N ASN A 31 -8.28 0.87 20.86
CA ASN A 31 -6.97 0.73 20.21
C ASN A 31 -6.10 1.99 20.41
N PRO A 32 -5.70 2.29 21.66
CA PRO A 32 -5.05 3.56 22.00
C PRO A 32 -3.68 3.76 21.33
N ASP A 33 -2.97 2.67 21.03
CA ASP A 33 -1.63 2.63 20.44
C ASP A 33 -1.62 2.46 18.92
N ILE A 34 -2.78 2.41 18.26
CA ILE A 34 -2.89 2.16 16.80
C ILE A 34 -2.13 3.20 15.97
N ALA A 35 -2.13 4.46 16.40
CA ALA A 35 -1.44 5.55 15.71
C ALA A 35 0.09 5.44 15.80
N ASP A 36 0.59 4.73 16.82
CA ASP A 36 2.02 4.50 17.02
C ASP A 36 2.53 3.27 16.26
N LEU A 37 1.61 2.36 15.90
CA LEU A 37 1.87 1.10 15.18
C LEU A 37 1.62 1.18 13.66
N ILE A 38 0.41 1.58 13.24
CA ILE A 38 0.06 1.75 11.81
C ILE A 38 0.71 3.02 11.24
N GLY A 39 0.93 4.00 12.12
CA GLY A 39 1.58 5.25 11.83
C GLY A 39 0.62 6.39 11.48
N ARG A 40 1.22 7.50 11.06
CA ARG A 40 0.54 8.78 10.77
C ARG A 40 0.80 9.26 9.35
N THR A 41 1.71 8.58 8.66
CA THR A 41 2.18 8.93 7.33
C THR A 41 2.27 7.71 6.45
N GLU A 42 1.88 7.87 5.19
CA GLU A 42 2.07 6.90 4.12
C GLU A 42 2.75 7.60 2.96
N LEU A 43 3.81 6.99 2.43
CA LEU A 43 4.45 7.41 1.20
C LEU A 43 4.38 6.24 0.22
N THR A 44 3.77 6.48 -0.93
CA THR A 44 3.65 5.50 -2.01
C THR A 44 4.37 6.02 -3.23
N GLY A 45 5.29 5.22 -3.77
CA GLY A 45 5.94 5.45 -5.05
C GLY A 45 5.58 4.33 -6.02
N VAL A 46 5.11 4.70 -7.21
CA VAL A 46 4.79 3.78 -8.30
C VAL A 46 5.69 4.09 -9.47
N TRP A 47 6.31 3.05 -10.02
CA TRP A 47 7.13 3.08 -11.20
C TRP A 47 6.58 2.13 -12.26
N ASN A 48 6.06 2.70 -13.34
CA ASN A 48 5.68 1.96 -14.54
C ASN A 48 6.93 1.73 -15.39
N VAL A 49 7.60 0.60 -15.16
CA VAL A 49 8.83 0.20 -15.87
C VAL A 49 8.58 0.13 -17.37
N ASN A 50 7.43 -0.40 -17.76
CA ASN A 50 6.96 -0.49 -19.14
C ASN A 50 5.43 -0.62 -19.16
N PRO A 51 4.76 -0.59 -20.33
CA PRO A 51 3.30 -0.67 -20.42
C PRO A 51 2.68 -1.89 -19.73
N ASN A 52 3.46 -2.96 -19.54
CA ASN A 52 3.04 -4.24 -19.01
C ASN A 52 3.49 -4.49 -17.57
N ASN A 53 4.39 -3.69 -17.00
CA ASN A 53 4.96 -3.92 -15.67
C ASN A 53 4.99 -2.64 -14.84
N ALA A 54 4.42 -2.70 -13.65
CA ALA A 54 4.46 -1.64 -12.66
C ALA A 54 5.01 -2.18 -11.34
N LEU A 55 5.86 -1.39 -10.70
CA LEU A 55 6.37 -1.63 -9.36
C LEU A 55 5.81 -0.55 -8.44
N SER A 56 5.36 -0.93 -7.25
CA SER A 56 4.90 0.00 -6.23
C SER A 56 5.61 -0.30 -4.91
N ALA A 57 6.00 0.76 -4.23
CA ALA A 57 6.55 0.71 -2.88
C ALA A 57 5.74 1.65 -2.00
N THR A 58 5.13 1.12 -0.96
CA THR A 58 4.40 1.89 0.05
C THR A 58 5.12 1.75 1.39
N VAL A 59 5.41 2.87 2.02
CA VAL A 59 6.04 2.93 3.35
C VAL A 59 5.11 3.68 4.30
N ARG A 60 4.80 3.08 5.43
CA ARG A 60 4.06 3.70 6.54
C ARG A 60 4.93 3.84 7.77
N HIS A 61 4.80 4.96 8.46
CA HIS A 61 5.60 5.28 9.64
C HIS A 61 4.83 6.14 10.65
N SER A 62 5.13 6.00 11.94
CA SER A 62 4.45 6.74 13.03
C SER A 62 5.06 8.07 13.42
N LEU A 63 6.18 8.47 12.80
CA LEU A 63 6.92 9.71 13.04
C LEU A 63 7.38 9.90 14.51
N ARG A 64 7.53 8.81 15.27
CA ARG A 64 8.08 8.79 16.63
C ARG A 64 9.43 8.05 16.67
N ALA A 65 10.22 8.25 17.72
CA ALA A 65 11.53 7.60 17.86
C ALA A 65 11.43 6.09 18.17
N GLN A 66 10.39 5.67 18.88
CA GLN A 66 9.99 4.27 19.08
C GLN A 66 8.79 4.00 18.16
N ALA A 67 9.06 3.86 16.86
CA ALA A 67 8.02 3.81 15.84
C ALA A 67 7.73 2.40 15.33
N GLY A 68 6.43 2.07 15.27
CA GLY A 68 5.91 1.09 14.35
C GLY A 68 5.81 1.65 12.93
N GLY A 69 5.67 0.73 11.98
CA GLY A 69 5.54 1.06 10.57
C GLY A 69 5.44 -0.20 9.74
N SER A 70 5.28 0.00 8.45
CA SER A 70 5.25 -1.10 7.48
C SER A 70 5.80 -0.69 6.13
N VAL A 71 6.28 -1.68 5.41
CA VAL A 71 6.73 -1.56 4.04
C VAL A 71 5.96 -2.59 3.23
N LYS A 72 5.42 -2.14 2.11
CA LYS A 72 4.73 -2.98 1.14
C LYS A 72 5.36 -2.77 -0.23
N LEU A 73 5.80 -3.86 -0.85
CA LEU A 73 6.31 -3.90 -2.20
C LEU A 73 5.32 -4.66 -3.07
N GLU A 74 5.00 -4.11 -4.23
CA GLU A 74 4.02 -4.66 -5.14
C GLU A 74 4.60 -4.68 -6.56
N TRP A 75 4.38 -5.78 -7.26
CA TRP A 75 4.67 -5.92 -8.68
C TRP A 75 3.39 -6.33 -9.40
N LEU A 76 2.98 -5.51 -10.36
CA LEU A 76 1.84 -5.77 -11.23
C LEU A 76 2.33 -6.00 -12.65
N ARG A 77 1.87 -7.09 -13.25
CA ARG A 77 2.13 -7.42 -14.66
C ARG A 77 0.83 -7.63 -15.42
N LYS A 78 0.61 -6.91 -16.52
CA LYS A 78 -0.53 -7.13 -17.41
C LYS A 78 -0.43 -8.49 -18.10
N LEU A 79 -1.52 -9.23 -18.14
CA LEU A 79 -1.62 -10.57 -18.77
C LEU A 79 -2.35 -10.54 -20.13
N GLY A 80 -3.00 -9.43 -20.48
CA GLY A 80 -3.82 -9.29 -21.69
C GLY A 80 -3.12 -9.32 -23.06
N ASP A 81 -1.81 -9.56 -23.11
CA ASP A 81 -1.03 -9.67 -24.35
C ASP A 81 -0.52 -11.11 -24.62
N SER A 82 -0.70 -12.01 -23.64
CA SER A 82 -0.26 -13.40 -23.73
C SER A 82 -1.44 -14.32 -23.99
N GLY A 83 -1.90 -14.41 -25.25
CA GLY A 83 -2.58 -15.53 -25.96
C GLY A 83 -3.68 -16.41 -25.31
N PHE A 84 -3.90 -16.38 -24.00
CA PHE A 84 -4.78 -17.27 -23.23
C PHE A 84 -6.14 -16.62 -22.93
N THR A 85 -6.23 -15.29 -22.97
CA THR A 85 -7.48 -14.53 -22.85
C THR A 85 -7.37 -13.36 -23.82
N GLY A 86 -8.31 -13.22 -24.77
CA GLY A 86 -8.24 -12.25 -25.86
C GLY A 86 -7.89 -10.81 -25.44
N ASN A 87 -7.40 -10.04 -26.43
CA ASN A 87 -6.78 -8.69 -26.43
C ASN A 87 -7.28 -7.58 -25.47
N ASN A 88 -8.26 -7.81 -24.58
CA ASN A 88 -8.87 -6.79 -23.71
C ASN A 88 -9.06 -7.24 -22.25
N SER A 89 -8.41 -8.31 -21.78
CA SER A 89 -8.54 -8.66 -20.36
C SER A 89 -7.73 -7.65 -19.53
N GLY A 90 -8.42 -6.79 -18.76
CA GLY A 90 -7.82 -5.91 -17.76
C GLY A 90 -7.11 -6.65 -16.61
N LEU A 91 -6.82 -7.95 -16.82
CA LEU A 91 -6.23 -8.87 -15.87
C LEU A 91 -4.75 -8.57 -15.70
N ARG A 92 -4.35 -8.42 -14.44
CA ARG A 92 -2.96 -8.24 -14.03
C ARG A 92 -2.59 -9.32 -13.04
N PHE A 93 -1.45 -9.93 -13.24
CA PHE A 93 -0.77 -10.68 -12.20
C PHE A 93 -0.28 -9.71 -11.14
N HIS A 94 -0.53 -10.01 -9.86
CA HIS A 94 -0.18 -9.15 -8.75
C HIS A 94 0.59 -9.95 -7.70
N THR A 95 1.85 -9.57 -7.48
CA THR A 95 2.67 -10.08 -6.38
C THR A 95 2.89 -8.97 -5.37
N GLN A 96 2.66 -9.26 -4.09
CA GLN A 96 2.81 -8.30 -3.00
C GLN A 96 3.66 -8.92 -1.90
N LEU A 97 4.62 -8.17 -1.39
CA LEU A 97 5.38 -8.48 -0.19
C LEU A 97 5.17 -7.38 0.84
N PHE A 98 4.57 -7.72 1.97
CA PHE A 98 4.35 -6.84 3.10
C PHE A 98 5.27 -7.22 4.25
N THR A 99 5.82 -6.24 4.96
CA THR A 99 6.47 -6.46 6.25
C THR A 99 6.21 -5.30 7.20
N GLY A 100 5.83 -5.59 8.43
CA GLY A 100 5.60 -4.57 9.46
C GLY A 100 4.34 -4.80 10.28
N TYR A 101 3.82 -3.72 10.84
CA TYR A 101 2.63 -3.66 11.68
C TYR A 101 1.41 -3.19 10.88
N GLY A 102 0.21 -3.57 11.32
CA GLY A 102 -1.02 -3.09 10.68
C GLY A 102 -1.35 -3.75 9.34
N ASP A 103 -0.93 -4.99 9.11
CA ASP A 103 -1.37 -5.77 7.93
C ASP A 103 -2.90 -5.97 7.94
N SER A 104 -3.46 -6.17 9.14
CA SER A 104 -4.90 -6.21 9.41
C SER A 104 -5.21 -5.40 10.66
N LEU A 105 -6.41 -4.80 10.70
CA LEU A 105 -6.90 -4.08 11.88
C LEU A 105 -7.07 -5.01 13.10
N ILE A 106 -7.32 -6.30 12.89
CA ILE A 106 -7.42 -7.30 13.97
C ILE A 106 -6.05 -7.62 14.59
N ASP A 107 -4.97 -7.52 13.80
CA ASP A 107 -3.61 -7.90 14.20
C ASP A 107 -2.64 -6.70 14.10
N TYR A 108 -3.11 -5.48 14.41
CA TYR A 108 -2.32 -4.26 14.16
C TYR A 108 -1.03 -4.20 14.99
N ASN A 109 -1.03 -4.81 16.18
CA ASN A 109 0.10 -4.84 17.12
C ASN A 109 1.11 -5.96 16.87
N ARG A 110 0.95 -6.78 15.82
CA ARG A 110 1.87 -7.87 15.50
C ARG A 110 2.64 -7.59 14.23
N ARG A 111 3.97 -7.64 14.33
CA ARG A 111 4.85 -7.59 13.15
C ARG A 111 4.72 -8.89 12.36
N ARG A 112 4.36 -8.80 11.09
CA ARG A 112 4.28 -9.94 10.17
C ARG A 112 5.03 -9.63 8.87
N THR A 113 5.46 -10.68 8.19
CA THR A 113 5.95 -10.62 6.81
C THR A 113 5.08 -11.56 5.98
N VAL A 114 4.45 -11.01 4.95
CA VAL A 114 3.44 -11.72 4.14
C VAL A 114 3.78 -11.57 2.67
N LEU A 115 3.90 -12.71 1.98
CA LEU A 115 4.01 -12.78 0.53
C LEU A 115 2.66 -13.23 -0.03
N SER A 116 2.08 -12.42 -0.90
CA SER A 116 0.81 -12.67 -1.56
C SER A 116 1.00 -12.69 -3.08
N VAL A 117 0.38 -13.65 -3.74
CA VAL A 117 0.37 -13.76 -5.20
C VAL A 117 -1.06 -13.99 -5.64
N GLY A 118 -1.52 -13.21 -6.62
CA GLY A 118 -2.89 -13.30 -7.09
C GLY A 118 -3.08 -12.63 -8.45
N LEU A 119 -4.35 -12.52 -8.81
CA LEU A 119 -4.79 -11.82 -10.00
C LEU A 119 -5.62 -10.62 -9.59
N SER A 120 -5.44 -9.50 -10.28
CA SER A 120 -6.21 -8.27 -10.07
C SER A 120 -6.84 -7.87 -11.38
N LEU A 121 -8.13 -7.57 -11.36
CA LEU A 121 -8.84 -7.02 -12.50
C LEU A 121 -8.83 -5.51 -12.37
N VAL A 122 -8.29 -4.82 -13.38
CA VAL A 122 -8.46 -3.38 -13.51
C VAL A 122 -9.54 -3.20 -14.57
N ASP A 123 -10.73 -2.83 -14.12
CA ASP A 123 -11.82 -2.42 -15.00
C ASP A 123 -11.54 -0.99 -15.50
N TRP A 124 -11.86 -0.72 -16.76
CA TRP A 124 -11.71 0.60 -17.39
C TRP A 124 -13.08 1.16 -17.75
#